data_AF-A0A484NKZ3-F1
#
_entry.id   AF-A0A484NKZ3-F1
#
_cell.length_a   1.000
_cell.length_b   1.000
_cell.length_c   1.000
_cell.angle_alpha   90.00
_cell.angle_beta   90.00
_cell.angle_gamma   90.00
#
_symmetry.space_group_name_H-M   'P 1'
#
loop_
_entity.id
_entity.type
_entity.pdbx_description
1 polymer ?
#
loop_
_entity_poly.entity_id
_entity_poly.type
_entity_poly.pdbx_seq_one_letter_code
_entity_poly.pdbx_strand_id
1 'polypeptide(L)'
;MILASAYSHELPRYGLEVGLTNYAAAYCTGLLLARRLLQKLEMDEEYEGNVEANGEDYCVEPGESRRPFRALLDVGLLRTTTGNRVFGALKGALDGGIDIPHSDKRFAGFNKDSKQLDPEVHRKYIYGGHVAAYMKTLMEDEPEKYQSIFSLYIKKGINADNLEELYKKVHAAIRANPSQKKSEKQPPKEHKRFNLKKLTYKERKAKLIERLNALNAAAGKDEDDDEEDDDE
;
A
#
# COMPACT_ATOMS: atom_id res chain seq x y z
N MET A 1 -11.27 11.34 -11.58
CA MET A 1 -12.21 10.30 -11.11
C MET A 1 -11.45 8.98 -11.00
N ILE A 2 -11.63 8.20 -9.94
CA ILE A 2 -10.96 6.89 -9.78
C ILE A 2 -11.88 5.80 -10.35
N LEU A 3 -11.40 4.99 -11.31
CA LEU A 3 -12.19 3.92 -11.93
C LEU A 3 -12.24 2.65 -11.06
N ALA A 4 -11.09 2.23 -10.54
CA ALA A 4 -10.94 1.10 -9.62
C ALA A 4 -9.78 1.39 -8.65
N SER A 5 -9.79 0.72 -7.50
CA SER A 5 -8.73 0.81 -6.50
C SER A 5 -8.46 -0.56 -5.89
N ALA A 6 -7.21 -0.85 -5.57
CA ALA A 6 -6.81 -2.02 -4.79
C ALA A 6 -5.73 -1.64 -3.79
N TYR A 7 -5.71 -2.32 -2.65
CA TYR A 7 -4.81 -2.02 -1.54
C TYR A 7 -4.26 -3.31 -0.92
N SER A 8 -2.99 -3.30 -0.52
CA SER A 8 -2.38 -4.49 0.10
C SER A 8 -3.04 -4.88 1.43
N HIS A 9 -3.64 -3.93 2.16
CA HIS A 9 -4.37 -4.20 3.40
C HIS A 9 -5.68 -4.99 3.21
N GLU A 10 -6.13 -5.20 1.97
CA GLU A 10 -7.28 -6.07 1.69
C GLU A 10 -6.87 -7.48 1.26
N LEU A 11 -5.59 -7.69 0.93
CA LEU A 11 -5.04 -9.01 0.57
C LEU A 11 -5.23 -10.11 1.64
N PRO A 12 -5.32 -9.80 2.96
CA PRO A 12 -5.68 -10.79 3.96
C PRO A 12 -7.01 -11.51 3.68
N ARG A 13 -7.95 -10.88 2.96
CA ARG A 13 -9.22 -11.52 2.56
C ARG A 13 -9.02 -12.68 1.57
N TYR A 14 -7.91 -12.67 0.85
CA TYR A 14 -7.54 -13.69 -0.12
C TYR A 14 -6.52 -14.69 0.44
N GLY A 15 -6.19 -14.60 1.74
CA GLY A 15 -5.28 -15.50 2.44
C GLY A 15 -3.87 -14.93 2.71
N LEU A 16 -3.52 -13.74 2.20
CA LEU A 16 -2.21 -13.13 2.49
C LEU A 16 -2.28 -12.25 3.74
N GLU A 17 -2.03 -12.83 4.91
CA GLU A 17 -2.15 -12.10 6.18
C GLU A 17 -0.88 -11.32 6.60
N VAL A 18 0.28 -11.68 6.05
CA VAL A 18 1.59 -11.11 6.40
C VAL A 18 2.34 -10.68 5.14
N GLY A 19 3.39 -9.85 5.29
CA GLY A 19 4.25 -9.49 4.16
C GLY A 19 3.64 -8.52 3.14
N LEU A 20 2.70 -7.66 3.56
CA LEU A 20 1.91 -6.78 2.68
C LEU A 20 2.69 -5.66 1.96
N THR A 21 4.01 -5.63 2.11
CA THR A 21 4.90 -4.59 1.58
C THR A 21 6.01 -5.15 0.69
N ASN A 22 6.06 -6.45 0.42
CA ASN A 22 7.09 -7.05 -0.44
C ASN A 22 6.71 -6.97 -1.94
N TYR A 23 7.58 -7.49 -2.82
CA TYR A 23 7.33 -7.50 -4.27
C TYR A 23 6.13 -8.36 -4.66
N ALA A 24 5.97 -9.53 -4.02
CA ALA A 24 4.89 -10.47 -4.27
C ALA A 24 3.51 -9.89 -3.91
N ALA A 25 3.41 -9.16 -2.79
CA ALA A 25 2.21 -8.43 -2.41
C ALA A 25 1.90 -7.30 -3.40
N ALA A 26 2.92 -6.59 -3.91
CA ALA A 26 2.72 -5.58 -4.95
C ALA A 26 2.16 -6.21 -6.23
N TYR A 27 2.70 -7.35 -6.67
CA TYR A 27 2.15 -8.14 -7.76
C TYR A 27 0.68 -8.52 -7.53
N CYS A 28 0.37 -9.08 -6.36
CA CYS A 28 -1.02 -9.42 -5.98
C CYS A 28 -1.94 -8.20 -6.05
N THR A 29 -1.51 -7.03 -5.58
CA THR A 29 -2.31 -5.80 -5.66
C THR A 29 -2.55 -5.33 -7.10
N GLY A 30 -1.55 -5.47 -7.98
CA GLY A 30 -1.68 -5.15 -9.39
C GLY A 30 -2.66 -6.07 -10.09
N LEU A 31 -2.56 -7.38 -9.82
CA LEU A 31 -3.49 -8.40 -10.32
C LEU A 31 -4.92 -8.12 -9.86
N LEU A 32 -5.09 -7.80 -8.58
CA LEU A 32 -6.41 -7.46 -8.02
C LEU A 32 -7.01 -6.21 -8.65
N LEU A 33 -6.19 -5.17 -8.87
CA LEU A 33 -6.63 -3.96 -9.56
C LEU A 33 -7.10 -4.25 -10.99
N ALA A 34 -6.33 -5.05 -11.73
CA ALA A 34 -6.66 -5.43 -13.10
C ALA A 34 -7.96 -6.20 -13.20
N ARG A 35 -8.10 -7.28 -12.42
CA ARG A 35 -9.33 -8.09 -12.41
C ARG A 35 -10.55 -7.29 -11.97
N ARG A 36 -10.41 -6.37 -11.00
CA ARG A 36 -11.49 -5.44 -10.60
C ARG A 36 -11.92 -4.52 -11.73
N LEU A 37 -10.94 -3.94 -12.41
CA LEU A 37 -11.21 -2.98 -13.47
C LEU A 37 -11.90 -3.67 -14.64
N LEU A 38 -11.38 -4.81 -15.09
CA LEU A 38 -11.96 -5.55 -16.21
C LEU A 38 -13.36 -6.08 -15.89
N GLN A 39 -13.59 -6.59 -14.66
CA GLN A 39 -14.93 -7.01 -14.24
C GLN A 39 -15.92 -5.84 -14.25
N LYS A 40 -15.48 -4.66 -13.82
CA LYS A 40 -16.31 -3.44 -13.85
C LYS A 40 -16.60 -2.96 -15.28
N LEU A 41 -15.74 -3.28 -16.25
CA LEU A 41 -15.87 -2.91 -17.65
C LEU A 41 -16.46 -4.02 -18.52
N GLU A 42 -16.80 -5.17 -17.92
CA GLU A 42 -17.34 -6.36 -18.59
C GLU A 42 -16.39 -6.89 -19.68
N MET A 43 -15.09 -6.92 -19.37
CA MET A 43 -13.99 -7.34 -20.27
C MET A 43 -13.12 -8.44 -19.66
N ASP A 44 -13.52 -8.99 -18.52
CA ASP A 44 -12.71 -9.90 -17.71
C ASP A 44 -12.61 -11.33 -18.28
N GLU A 45 -13.58 -11.72 -19.11
CA GLU A 45 -13.57 -12.99 -19.87
C GLU A 45 -12.74 -12.89 -21.16
N GLU A 46 -12.82 -11.77 -21.89
CA GLU A 46 -12.03 -11.58 -23.13
C GLU A 46 -10.54 -11.42 -22.81
N TYR A 47 -10.22 -10.73 -21.72
CA TYR A 47 -8.84 -10.43 -21.32
C TYR A 47 -8.51 -11.07 -19.97
N GLU A 48 -8.37 -12.40 -19.96
CA GLU A 48 -7.96 -13.14 -18.76
C GLU A 48 -6.53 -12.84 -18.32
N GLY A 49 -5.67 -12.44 -19.26
CA GLY A 49 -4.24 -12.23 -19.02
C GLY A 49 -3.49 -13.55 -18.85
N ASN A 50 -2.34 -13.51 -18.17
CA ASN A 50 -1.56 -14.70 -17.89
C ASN A 50 -2.02 -15.40 -16.60
N VAL A 51 -2.64 -16.57 -16.72
CA VAL A 51 -3.20 -17.33 -15.58
C VAL A 51 -2.09 -17.82 -14.65
N GLU A 52 -0.97 -18.28 -15.22
CA GLU A 52 0.18 -18.77 -14.47
C GLU A 52 1.34 -17.78 -14.58
N ALA A 53 1.74 -17.21 -13.44
CA ALA A 53 2.79 -16.19 -13.41
C ALA A 53 4.18 -16.82 -13.66
N ASN A 54 4.53 -17.02 -14.94
CA ASN A 54 5.79 -17.63 -15.38
C ASN A 54 7.00 -16.69 -15.28
N GLY A 55 6.77 -15.38 -15.05
CA GLY A 55 7.82 -14.37 -14.93
C GLY A 55 8.30 -13.78 -16.25
N GLU A 56 7.79 -14.26 -17.38
CA GLU A 56 8.09 -13.74 -18.71
C GLU A 56 7.44 -12.38 -18.95
N ASP A 57 7.94 -11.66 -19.95
CA ASP A 57 7.30 -10.42 -20.40
C ASP A 57 5.94 -10.73 -21.02
N TYR A 58 4.91 -9.96 -20.67
CA TYR A 58 3.55 -10.22 -21.15
C TYR A 58 2.88 -8.93 -21.58
N CYS A 59 2.44 -8.89 -22.83
CA CYS A 59 1.61 -7.86 -23.41
C CYS A 59 0.30 -8.51 -23.86
N VAL A 60 -0.82 -7.90 -23.48
CA VAL A 60 -2.12 -8.37 -23.95
C VAL A 60 -2.32 -7.95 -25.41
N GLU A 61 -2.56 -8.93 -26.27
CA GLU A 61 -2.86 -8.68 -27.68
C GLU A 61 -4.32 -8.25 -27.85
N PRO A 62 -4.64 -7.39 -28.83
CA PRO A 62 -6.01 -6.97 -29.08
C PRO A 62 -6.86 -8.15 -29.58
N GLY A 63 -7.98 -8.39 -28.89
CA GLY A 63 -9.02 -9.30 -29.33
C GLY A 63 -9.81 -8.77 -30.52
N GLU A 64 -10.74 -9.59 -31.02
CA GLU A 64 -11.54 -9.27 -32.20
C GLU A 64 -12.62 -8.22 -31.92
N SER A 65 -13.12 -8.14 -30.68
CA SER A 65 -14.31 -7.36 -30.36
C SER A 65 -13.97 -5.94 -29.88
N ARG A 66 -13.31 -5.83 -28.72
CA ARG A 66 -13.02 -4.57 -28.04
C ARG A 66 -11.55 -4.56 -27.66
N ARG A 67 -10.84 -3.47 -27.94
CA ARG A 67 -9.42 -3.33 -27.57
C ARG A 67 -9.21 -3.44 -26.04
N PRO A 68 -8.07 -4.00 -25.58
CA PRO A 68 -7.77 -4.11 -24.16
C PRO A 68 -7.72 -2.74 -23.50
N PHE A 69 -8.02 -2.72 -22.20
CA PHE A 69 -7.97 -1.47 -21.46
C PHE A 69 -6.53 -0.98 -21.38
N ARG A 70 -6.25 0.15 -22.04
CA ARG A 70 -4.93 0.76 -22.03
C ARG A 70 -4.75 1.72 -20.87
N ALA A 71 -3.71 1.51 -20.07
CA ALA A 71 -3.31 2.39 -18.97
C ALA A 71 -1.85 2.83 -19.11
N LEU A 72 -1.48 3.88 -18.39
CA LEU A 72 -0.10 4.33 -18.26
C LEU A 72 0.33 4.18 -16.81
N LEU A 73 1.56 3.68 -16.60
CA LEU A 73 2.14 3.61 -15.27
C LEU A 73 2.64 4.99 -14.84
N ASP A 74 2.01 5.55 -13.81
CA ASP A 74 2.52 6.73 -13.11
C ASP A 74 3.28 6.30 -11.84
N VAL A 75 4.58 6.59 -11.81
CA VAL A 75 5.46 6.28 -10.67
C VAL A 75 5.48 7.39 -9.61
N GLY A 76 4.85 8.53 -9.90
CA GLY A 76 4.90 9.73 -9.07
C GLY A 76 6.33 10.25 -8.91
N LEU A 77 6.77 10.42 -7.66
CA LEU A 77 8.10 10.93 -7.31
C LEU A 77 9.14 9.83 -7.05
N LEU A 78 8.78 8.55 -7.26
CA LEU A 78 9.68 7.44 -7.00
C LEU A 78 10.73 7.30 -8.11
N ARG A 79 11.96 6.95 -7.72
CA ARG A 79 13.02 6.62 -8.66
C ARG A 79 12.74 5.26 -9.31
N THR A 80 12.79 5.20 -10.64
CA THR A 80 12.56 3.99 -11.45
C THR A 80 13.79 3.06 -11.42
N THR A 81 14.08 2.45 -10.27
CA THR A 81 15.13 1.44 -10.11
C THR A 81 14.64 0.06 -10.55
N THR A 82 15.52 -0.75 -11.12
CA THR A 82 15.22 -2.14 -11.47
C THR A 82 14.87 -2.95 -10.21
N GLY A 83 13.80 -3.74 -10.27
CA GLY A 83 13.32 -4.54 -9.13
C GLY A 83 12.49 -3.76 -8.11
N ASN A 84 12.11 -2.50 -8.39
CA ASN A 84 11.20 -1.76 -7.52
C ASN A 84 9.80 -2.41 -7.51
N ARG A 85 9.14 -2.41 -6.35
CA ARG A 85 7.78 -2.95 -6.12
C ARG A 85 6.73 -2.33 -7.03
N VAL A 86 6.91 -1.08 -7.47
CA VAL A 86 6.02 -0.44 -8.46
C VAL A 86 5.95 -1.26 -9.75
N PHE A 87 7.08 -1.84 -10.17
CA PHE A 87 7.12 -2.73 -11.34
C PHE A 87 6.57 -4.13 -11.04
N GLY A 88 6.55 -4.56 -9.77
CA GLY A 88 5.78 -5.74 -9.36
C GLY A 88 4.29 -5.53 -9.54
N ALA A 89 3.76 -4.36 -9.12
CA ALA A 89 2.36 -4.00 -9.35
C ALA A 89 2.03 -3.83 -10.84
N LEU A 90 2.95 -3.24 -11.63
CA LEU A 90 2.86 -3.21 -13.09
C LEU A 90 2.70 -4.63 -13.65
N LYS A 91 3.60 -5.55 -13.26
CA LYS A 91 3.58 -6.93 -13.75
C LYS A 91 2.29 -7.65 -13.38
N GLY A 92 1.79 -7.46 -12.16
CA GLY A 92 0.49 -8.00 -11.75
C GLY A 92 -0.67 -7.46 -12.58
N ALA A 93 -0.63 -6.18 -12.96
CA ALA A 93 -1.66 -5.59 -13.81
C ALA A 93 -1.62 -6.11 -15.26
N LEU A 94 -0.42 -6.30 -15.81
CA LEU A 94 -0.20 -6.91 -17.13
C LEU A 94 -0.74 -8.34 -17.16
N ASP A 95 -0.33 -9.18 -16.20
CA ASP A 95 -0.81 -10.57 -16.10
C ASP A 95 -2.30 -10.66 -15.78
N GLY A 96 -2.89 -9.57 -15.27
CA GLY A 96 -4.33 -9.44 -15.05
C GLY A 96 -5.14 -9.02 -16.28
N GLY A 97 -4.49 -8.73 -17.42
CA GLY A 97 -5.13 -8.41 -18.70
C GLY A 97 -5.20 -6.93 -19.07
N ILE A 98 -4.52 -6.03 -18.35
CA ILE A 98 -4.43 -4.61 -18.72
C ILE A 98 -3.28 -4.39 -19.71
N ASP A 99 -3.52 -3.60 -20.76
CA ASP A 99 -2.47 -3.11 -21.66
C ASP A 99 -1.76 -1.90 -21.01
N ILE A 100 -0.49 -2.08 -20.66
CA ILE A 100 0.36 -0.99 -20.16
C ILE A 100 1.63 -0.97 -20.99
N PRO A 101 1.95 0.11 -21.72
CA PRO A 101 3.22 0.21 -22.43
C PRO A 101 4.40 0.13 -21.44
N HIS A 102 5.30 -0.84 -21.65
CA HIS A 102 6.41 -1.09 -20.73
C HIS A 102 7.65 -1.65 -21.44
N SER A 103 8.72 -1.85 -20.66
CA SER A 103 9.91 -2.60 -21.04
C SER A 103 10.34 -3.45 -19.84
N ASP A 104 10.79 -4.67 -20.14
CA ASP A 104 11.33 -5.67 -19.24
C ASP A 104 12.52 -5.19 -18.36
N LYS A 105 13.25 -4.16 -18.78
CA LYS A 105 14.47 -3.59 -18.14
C LYS A 105 14.34 -3.20 -16.67
N ARG A 106 13.11 -3.03 -16.18
CA ARG A 106 12.83 -2.58 -14.81
C ARG A 106 12.27 -3.67 -13.91
N PHE A 107 11.94 -4.85 -14.45
CA PHE A 107 11.49 -5.97 -13.64
C PHE A 107 12.63 -6.56 -12.79
N ALA A 108 12.25 -7.22 -11.70
CA ALA A 108 13.20 -7.99 -10.91
C ALA A 108 13.71 -9.18 -11.75
N GLY A 109 15.03 -9.39 -11.78
CA GLY A 109 15.65 -10.41 -12.64
C GLY A 109 16.25 -9.89 -13.94
N PHE A 110 16.08 -8.61 -14.28
CA PHE A 110 16.77 -8.03 -15.43
C PHE A 110 18.26 -7.82 -15.14
N ASN A 111 19.12 -8.39 -15.97
CA ASN A 111 20.57 -8.20 -15.90
C ASN A 111 21.02 -7.14 -16.91
N LYS A 112 21.77 -6.13 -16.43
CA LYS A 112 22.24 -5.01 -17.25
C LYS A 112 23.32 -5.42 -18.27
N ASP A 113 24.10 -6.44 -17.96
CA ASP A 113 25.23 -6.88 -18.77
C ASP A 113 24.75 -7.74 -19.94
N SER A 114 23.90 -8.74 -19.66
CA SER A 114 23.27 -9.57 -20.70
C SER A 114 22.11 -8.87 -21.43
N LYS A 115 21.58 -7.77 -20.87
CA LYS A 115 20.42 -7.01 -21.37
C LYS A 115 19.17 -7.88 -21.56
N GLN A 116 19.02 -8.92 -20.75
CA GLN A 116 17.91 -9.86 -20.82
C GLN A 116 17.27 -10.00 -19.44
N LEU A 117 15.95 -10.19 -19.44
CA LEU A 117 15.20 -10.60 -18.26
C LEU A 117 15.39 -12.10 -18.07
N ASP A 118 15.77 -12.50 -16.85
CA ASP A 118 15.70 -13.89 -16.42
C ASP A 118 14.29 -14.19 -15.86
N PRO A 119 13.46 -14.97 -16.58
CA PRO A 119 12.09 -15.25 -16.16
C PRO A 119 12.03 -16.06 -14.86
N GLU A 120 13.01 -16.92 -14.60
CA GLU A 120 13.05 -17.75 -13.39
C GLU A 120 13.28 -16.89 -12.15
N VAL A 121 14.22 -15.94 -12.24
CA VAL A 121 14.45 -14.97 -11.17
C VAL A 121 13.21 -14.10 -10.98
N HIS A 122 12.60 -13.61 -12.05
CA HIS A 122 11.41 -12.78 -11.92
C HIS A 122 10.24 -13.54 -11.27
N ARG A 123 10.01 -14.78 -11.70
CA ARG A 123 9.04 -15.71 -11.10
C ARG A 123 9.31 -15.93 -9.62
N LYS A 124 10.58 -16.12 -9.23
CA LYS A 124 10.99 -16.22 -7.82
C LYS A 124 10.61 -14.97 -7.02
N TYR A 125 10.67 -13.79 -7.62
CA TYR A 125 10.22 -12.56 -6.95
C TYR A 125 8.69 -12.47 -6.82
N ILE A 126 7.95 -12.88 -7.86
CA ILE A 126 6.48 -12.91 -7.88
C ILE A 126 5.93 -13.82 -6.79
N TYR A 127 6.49 -15.01 -6.60
CA TYR A 127 6.06 -15.97 -5.57
C TYR A 127 6.77 -15.84 -4.22
N GLY A 128 7.49 -14.73 -3.99
CA GLY A 128 8.12 -14.47 -2.68
C GLY A 128 9.33 -15.36 -2.35
N GLY A 129 9.90 -16.05 -3.32
CA GLY A 129 11.07 -16.92 -3.13
C GLY A 129 12.34 -16.19 -2.67
N HIS A 130 12.46 -14.88 -2.91
CA HIS A 130 13.52 -14.05 -2.31
C HIS A 130 13.34 -13.88 -0.80
N VAL A 131 12.10 -13.77 -0.32
CA VAL A 131 11.78 -13.74 1.12
C VAL A 131 12.03 -15.11 1.72
N ALA A 132 11.61 -16.18 1.04
CA ALA A 132 11.85 -17.56 1.49
C ALA A 132 13.35 -17.87 1.60
N ALA A 133 14.17 -17.44 0.63
CA ALA A 133 15.62 -17.59 0.71
C ALA A 133 16.20 -16.86 1.93
N TYR A 134 15.76 -15.62 2.17
CA TYR A 134 16.21 -14.86 3.34
C TYR A 134 15.76 -15.48 4.67
N MET A 135 14.57 -16.07 4.73
CA MET A 135 14.11 -16.85 5.89
C MET A 135 15.02 -18.04 6.17
N LYS A 136 15.42 -18.80 5.13
CA LYS A 136 16.32 -19.96 5.27
C LYS A 136 17.70 -19.55 5.78
N THR A 137 18.31 -18.54 5.15
CA THR A 137 19.61 -18.02 5.57
C THR A 137 19.59 -17.54 7.03
N LEU A 138 18.58 -16.75 7.44
CA LEU A 138 18.49 -16.29 8.83
C LEU A 138 18.19 -17.42 9.83
N MET A 139 17.47 -18.46 9.42
CA MET A 139 17.20 -19.60 10.29
C MET A 139 18.47 -20.40 10.59
N GLU A 140 19.39 -20.51 9.62
CA GLU A 140 20.67 -21.22 9.75
C GLU A 140 21.73 -20.35 10.45
N ASP A 141 21.91 -19.10 10.02
CA ASP A 141 23.01 -18.24 10.49
C ASP A 141 22.67 -17.50 11.80
N GLU A 142 21.44 -17.00 11.95
CA GLU A 142 21.05 -16.05 13.01
C GLU A 142 19.60 -16.25 13.50
N PRO A 143 19.31 -17.32 14.27
CA PRO A 143 17.93 -17.70 14.64
C PRO A 143 17.21 -16.63 15.48
N GLU A 144 17.93 -15.82 16.26
CA GLU A 144 17.34 -14.70 17.02
C GLU A 144 16.79 -13.60 16.10
N LYS A 145 17.53 -13.26 15.03
CA LYS A 145 17.06 -12.32 14.00
C LYS A 145 15.88 -12.89 13.24
N TYR A 146 15.89 -14.19 12.94
CA TYR A 146 14.74 -14.85 12.33
C TYR A 146 13.47 -14.70 13.18
N GLN A 147 13.56 -14.97 14.48
CA GLN A 147 12.42 -14.86 15.39
C GLN A 147 11.87 -13.43 15.49
N SER A 148 12.73 -12.41 15.49
CA SER A 148 12.30 -11.01 15.55
C SER A 148 11.68 -10.51 14.24
N ILE A 149 12.37 -10.70 13.11
CA ILE A 149 11.94 -10.22 11.78
C ILE A 149 10.69 -10.95 11.30
N PHE A 150 10.66 -12.28 11.45
CA PHE A 150 9.58 -13.14 10.97
C PHE A 150 8.59 -13.54 12.07
N SER A 151 8.55 -12.82 13.20
CA SER A 151 7.65 -13.09 14.32
C SER A 151 6.18 -13.27 13.91
N LEU A 152 5.68 -12.45 12.98
CA LEU A 152 4.31 -12.56 12.45
C LEU A 152 4.11 -13.80 11.57
N TYR A 153 5.13 -14.19 10.79
CA TYR A 153 5.07 -15.39 9.97
C TYR A 153 5.02 -16.64 10.85
N ILE A 154 5.86 -16.69 11.89
CA ILE A 154 5.88 -17.77 12.89
C ILE A 154 4.52 -17.88 13.59
N LYS A 155 3.95 -16.75 14.04
CA LYS A 155 2.61 -16.71 14.66
C LYS A 155 1.50 -17.23 13.75
N LYS A 156 1.67 -17.15 12.44
CA LYS A 156 0.70 -17.60 11.43
C LYS A 156 1.03 -18.96 10.81
N GLY A 157 2.12 -19.61 11.24
CA GLY A 157 2.54 -20.92 10.71
C GLY A 157 3.02 -20.87 9.25
N ILE A 158 3.51 -19.71 8.79
CA ILE A 158 4.01 -19.54 7.43
C ILE A 158 5.53 -19.70 7.44
N ASN A 159 6.02 -20.65 6.65
CA ASN A 159 7.43 -21.05 6.56
C ASN A 159 7.98 -20.76 5.16
N ALA A 160 9.31 -20.89 4.98
CA ALA A 160 9.94 -20.63 3.69
C ALA A 160 9.39 -21.52 2.55
N ASP A 161 9.04 -22.78 2.84
CA ASP A 161 8.61 -23.74 1.82
C ASP A 161 7.14 -23.57 1.39
N ASN A 162 6.28 -23.04 2.27
CA ASN A 162 4.84 -22.88 1.98
C ASN A 162 4.49 -21.52 1.33
N LEU A 163 5.46 -20.61 1.21
CA LEU A 163 5.27 -19.26 0.67
C LEU A 163 4.82 -19.27 -0.80
N GLU A 164 5.41 -20.12 -1.64
CA GLU A 164 5.01 -20.18 -3.05
C GLU A 164 3.57 -20.68 -3.22
N GLU A 165 3.18 -21.73 -2.48
CA GLU A 165 1.82 -22.25 -2.48
C GLU A 165 0.80 -21.21 -1.97
N LEU A 166 1.18 -20.43 -0.95
CA LEU A 166 0.37 -19.35 -0.41
C LEU A 166 0.04 -18.32 -1.50
N TYR A 167 1.05 -17.82 -2.23
CA TYR A 167 0.81 -16.84 -3.30
C TYR A 167 0.00 -17.43 -4.46
N LYS A 168 0.22 -18.69 -4.85
CA LYS A 168 -0.64 -19.36 -5.86
C LYS A 168 -2.11 -19.38 -5.44
N LYS A 169 -2.40 -19.72 -4.17
CA LYS A 169 -3.76 -19.69 -3.61
C LYS A 169 -4.34 -18.27 -3.62
N VAL A 170 -3.53 -17.27 -3.26
CA VAL A 170 -3.94 -15.85 -3.27
C VAL A 170 -4.27 -15.39 -4.69
N HIS A 171 -3.45 -15.73 -5.69
CA HIS A 171 -3.71 -15.37 -7.09
C HIS A 171 -5.02 -15.99 -7.60
N ALA A 172 -5.25 -17.27 -7.30
CA ALA A 172 -6.50 -17.96 -7.63
C ALA A 172 -7.71 -17.32 -6.95
N ALA A 173 -7.60 -16.99 -5.65
CA ALA A 173 -8.67 -16.33 -4.90
C ALA A 173 -9.00 -14.93 -5.44
N ILE A 174 -7.98 -14.16 -5.87
CA ILE A 174 -8.16 -12.85 -6.50
C ILE A 174 -8.90 -12.98 -7.84
N ARG A 175 -8.53 -13.96 -8.68
CA ARG A 175 -9.19 -14.20 -9.96
C ARG A 175 -10.65 -14.62 -9.76
N ALA A 176 -10.92 -15.46 -8.75
CA ALA A 176 -12.27 -15.94 -8.45
C ALA A 176 -13.22 -14.84 -7.94
N ASN A 177 -12.73 -13.92 -7.08
CA ASN A 177 -13.58 -12.89 -6.49
C ASN A 177 -12.84 -11.55 -6.37
N PRO A 178 -12.66 -10.79 -7.47
CA PRO A 178 -11.93 -9.55 -7.41
C PRO A 178 -12.71 -8.42 -6.72
N SER A 179 -14.01 -8.57 -6.45
CA SER A 179 -14.87 -7.47 -5.97
C SER A 179 -14.39 -6.73 -4.71
N GLN A 180 -14.75 -5.44 -4.58
CA GLN A 180 -14.44 -4.63 -3.40
C GLN A 180 -15.53 -4.79 -2.32
N LYS A 181 -15.18 -5.29 -1.14
CA LYS A 181 -16.11 -5.31 0.00
C LYS A 181 -16.37 -3.89 0.50
N LYS A 182 -17.62 -3.44 0.40
CA LYS A 182 -18.07 -2.15 0.95
C LYS A 182 -18.11 -2.20 2.48
N SER A 183 -17.96 -1.03 3.11
CA SER A 183 -18.10 -0.91 4.56
C SER A 183 -19.57 -1.05 4.96
N GLU A 184 -19.85 -1.96 5.89
CA GLU A 184 -21.16 -2.13 6.50
C GLU A 184 -21.38 -1.19 7.71
N LYS A 185 -20.36 -0.37 8.06
CA LYS A 185 -20.46 0.60 9.16
C LYS A 185 -21.55 1.63 8.86
N GLN A 186 -22.54 1.71 9.74
CA GLN A 186 -23.56 2.75 9.68
C GLN A 186 -22.95 4.13 9.92
N PRO A 187 -23.50 5.19 9.28
CA PRO A 187 -23.08 6.55 9.58
C PRO A 187 -23.35 6.85 11.07
N PRO A 188 -22.45 7.59 11.74
CA PRO A 188 -22.65 7.95 13.14
C PRO A 188 -23.93 8.78 13.28
N LYS A 189 -24.77 8.44 14.27
CA LYS A 189 -26.02 9.16 14.54
C LYS A 189 -25.79 10.63 14.90
N GLU A 190 -24.66 10.92 15.57
CA GLU A 190 -24.26 12.26 15.95
C GLU A 190 -22.83 12.55 15.49
N HIS A 191 -22.61 13.76 15.00
CA HIS A 191 -21.28 14.20 14.59
C HIS A 191 -20.45 14.61 15.80
N LYS A 192 -19.60 13.70 16.28
CA LYS A 192 -18.62 14.00 17.34
C LYS A 192 -17.51 14.91 16.79
N ARG A 193 -17.42 16.12 17.32
CA ARG A 193 -16.31 17.05 17.02
C ARG A 193 -15.11 16.72 17.90
N PHE A 194 -13.99 16.38 17.28
CA PHE A 194 -12.70 16.22 17.96
C PHE A 194 -11.87 17.50 17.97
N ASN A 195 -12.11 18.39 17.01
CA ASN A 195 -11.41 19.67 16.91
C ASN A 195 -12.15 20.75 17.73
N LEU A 196 -11.36 21.62 18.36
CA LEU A 196 -11.86 22.81 19.04
C LEU A 196 -12.74 23.64 18.10
N LYS A 197 -13.89 24.09 18.60
CA LYS A 197 -14.75 25.01 17.86
C LYS A 197 -13.99 26.31 17.62
N LYS A 198 -13.93 26.75 16.37
CA LYS A 198 -13.33 28.04 16.02
C LYS A 198 -14.07 29.14 16.79
N LEU A 199 -13.33 29.86 17.63
CA LEU A 199 -13.85 31.01 18.37
C LEU A 199 -14.44 32.02 17.39
N THR A 200 -15.64 32.49 17.71
CA THR A 200 -16.32 33.57 17.00
C THR A 200 -15.60 34.89 17.23
N TYR A 201 -15.84 35.89 16.36
CA TYR A 201 -15.22 37.21 16.52
C TYR A 201 -15.53 37.86 17.88
N LYS A 202 -16.78 37.71 18.35
CA LYS A 202 -17.21 38.23 19.67
C LYS A 202 -16.46 37.56 20.81
N GLU A 203 -16.34 36.23 20.81
CA GLU A 203 -15.58 35.49 21.83
C GLU A 203 -14.09 35.85 21.79
N ARG A 204 -13.50 36.10 20.61
CA ARG A 204 -12.12 36.58 20.50
C ARG A 204 -11.95 37.98 21.07
N LYS A 205 -12.89 38.89 20.80
CA LYS A 205 -12.88 40.25 21.33
C LYS A 205 -13.03 40.26 22.85
N ALA A 206 -13.95 39.45 23.39
CA ALA A 206 -14.12 39.29 24.83
C ALA A 206 -12.85 38.75 25.49
N LYS A 207 -12.25 37.68 24.95
CA LYS A 207 -10.96 37.16 25.46
C LYS A 207 -9.83 38.18 25.40
N LEU A 208 -9.81 39.05 24.39
CA LEU A 208 -8.81 40.12 24.31
C LEU A 208 -9.01 41.15 25.43
N ILE A 209 -10.27 41.57 25.67
CA ILE A 209 -10.61 42.52 26.74
C ILE A 209 -10.27 41.91 28.11
N GLU A 210 -10.66 40.66 28.37
CA GLU A 210 -10.30 39.94 29.60
C GLU A 210 -8.78 39.89 29.81
N ARG A 211 -8.02 39.62 28.75
CA ARG A 211 -6.56 39.55 28.81
C ARG A 211 -5.92 40.92 29.10
N LEU A 212 -6.45 42.00 28.51
CA LEU A 212 -5.99 43.36 28.78
C LEU A 212 -6.30 43.79 30.22
N ASN A 213 -7.51 43.51 30.70
CA ASN A 213 -7.89 43.82 32.08
C ASN A 213 -7.04 43.06 33.10
N ALA A 214 -6.75 41.77 32.85
CA ALA A 214 -5.88 40.98 33.71
C ALA A 214 -4.44 41.51 33.74
N LEU A 215 -3.90 41.96 32.59
CA LEU A 215 -2.58 42.57 32.51
C LEU A 215 -2.51 43.88 33.31
N ASN A 216 -3.50 44.76 33.15
CA ASN A 216 -3.54 46.04 33.88
C ASN A 216 -3.68 45.84 35.39
N ALA A 217 -4.47 44.85 35.82
CA ALA A 217 -4.62 44.51 37.24
C ALA A 217 -3.38 43.84 37.85
N ALA A 218 -2.56 43.16 37.05
CA ALA A 218 -1.27 42.62 37.50
C ALA A 218 -0.22 43.74 37.64
N ALA A 219 -0.18 44.68 36.69
CA ALA A 219 0.74 45.82 36.74
C ALA A 219 0.49 46.74 37.95
N GLY A 220 -0.78 47.03 38.29
CA GLY A 220 -1.11 47.81 39.48
C GLY A 220 -0.89 47.08 40.82
N LYS A 221 -0.57 45.78 40.79
CA LYS A 221 -0.23 45.00 41.99
C LYS A 221 1.25 44.99 42.30
N ASP A 222 2.10 45.14 41.28
CA ASP A 222 3.54 45.29 41.44
C ASP A 222 3.93 46.73 41.85
N GLU A 223 3.02 47.71 41.69
CA GLU A 223 3.24 49.11 42.12
C GLU A 223 2.83 49.35 43.60
N ASP A 224 1.96 48.51 44.19
CA ASP A 224 1.47 48.68 45.57
C ASP A 224 2.34 47.96 46.63
N ASP A 225 3.28 47.08 46.25
CA ASP A 225 4.19 46.39 47.19
C ASP A 225 5.49 47.20 47.50
N ASP A 226 5.67 48.39 46.92
CA ASP A 226 6.83 49.28 47.14
C ASP A 226 6.50 50.54 48.02
N GLU A 227 5.29 50.68 48.58
CA GLU A 227 4.87 51.83 49.41
C GLU A 227 4.45 51.46 50.86
N GLU A 228 5.03 50.43 51.48
CA GLU A 228 4.95 50.22 52.95
C GLU A 228 6.33 49.92 53.55
N ASP A 229 7.25 50.89 53.53
CA ASP A 229 8.41 50.92 54.44
C ASP A 229 9.03 52.34 54.42
N ASP A 230 8.35 53.30 55.05
CA ASP A 230 8.99 54.48 55.67
C ASP A 230 7.91 55.33 56.35
N ASP A 231 7.65 55.07 57.63
CA ASP A 231 7.31 56.10 58.64
C ASP A 231 7.10 55.45 60.02
N GLU A 232 8.19 55.27 60.79
CA GLU A 232 8.27 55.51 62.25
C GLU A 232 9.72 55.54 62.77
#